data_AF-A0A285MDY5-F1
#
_entry.id   AF-A0A285MDY5-F1
#
_cell.length_a   1.000
_cell.length_b   1.000
_cell.length_c   1.000
_cell.angle_alpha   90.00
_cell.angle_beta   90.00
_cell.angle_gamma   90.00
#
_symmetry.space_group_name_H-M   'P 1'
#
loop_
_entity.id
_entity.type
_entity.pdbx_description
1 polymer ?
#
loop_
_entity_poly.entity_id
_entity_poly.type
_entity_poly.pdbx_seq_one_letter_code
_entity_poly.pdbx_strand_id
1 'polypeptide(L)'
;MVRPIAPVIEYVINEDYIAEFLCINKDKIELQCNGKCYLMQRLSEQNEEKGKNLPKITLEEYPIGFIEITSCSSGSRTDHSLQHIFGYYNHYNYLFFTSSFHPPSIFS
;
A
#
# COMPACT_ATOMS: atom_id res chain seq x y z
N MET A 1 -12.14 0.79 -1.66
CA MET A 1 -11.88 1.04 -0.22
C MET A 1 -10.40 1.36 0.00
N VAL A 2 -9.88 2.48 -0.54
CA VAL A 2 -8.44 2.83 -0.47
C VAL A 2 -8.19 4.12 0.32
N ARG A 3 -9.27 4.73 0.83
CA ARG A 3 -9.24 6.03 1.50
C ARG A 3 -8.26 6.10 2.69
N PRO A 4 -8.17 5.10 3.61
CA PRO A 4 -7.29 5.23 4.77
C PRO A 4 -5.79 5.25 4.43
N ILE A 5 -5.41 4.73 3.26
CA ILE A 5 -4.01 4.59 2.84
C ILE A 5 -3.59 5.67 1.83
N ALA A 6 -4.54 6.41 1.24
CA ALA A 6 -4.24 7.39 0.20
C ALA A 6 -3.23 8.47 0.64
N PRO A 7 -3.31 9.09 1.83
CA PRO A 7 -2.33 10.09 2.28
C PRO A 7 -0.94 9.50 2.51
N VAL A 8 -0.89 8.24 2.95
CA VAL A 8 0.36 7.51 3.16
C VAL A 8 1.03 7.22 1.82
N ILE A 9 0.25 6.80 0.81
CA ILE A 9 0.75 6.56 -0.54
C ILE A 9 1.28 7.86 -1.17
N GLU A 10 0.54 8.97 -1.05
CA GLU A 10 0.99 10.29 -1.54
C GLU A 10 2.30 10.71 -0.87
N TYR A 11 2.41 10.51 0.44
CA TYR A 11 3.62 10.78 1.21
C TYR A 11 4.82 9.97 0.72
N VAL A 12 4.66 8.65 0.54
CA VAL A 12 5.75 7.76 0.09
C VAL A 12 6.18 8.06 -1.34
N ILE A 13 5.25 8.38 -2.25
CA ILE A 13 5.57 8.67 -3.65
C ILE A 13 6.31 10.01 -3.78
N ASN A 14 5.95 11.01 -2.97
CA ASN A 14 6.44 12.38 -3.09
C ASN A 14 7.24 12.84 -1.86
N GLU A 15 7.93 11.93 -1.17
CA GLU A 15 8.58 12.22 0.12
C GLU A 15 9.53 13.42 0.03
N ASP A 16 10.39 13.46 -0.98
CA ASP A 16 11.36 14.55 -1.19
C ASP A 16 10.66 15.90 -1.39
N TYR A 17 9.66 15.95 -2.27
CA TYR A 17 8.89 17.16 -2.54
C TYR A 17 8.14 17.65 -1.29
N ILE A 18 7.54 16.72 -0.54
CA ILE A 18 6.80 17.06 0.68
C ILE A 18 7.77 17.56 1.76
N ALA A 19 8.93 16.92 1.93
CA ALA A 19 9.94 17.32 2.88
C ALA A 19 10.54 18.70 2.54
N GLU A 20 10.76 18.98 1.26
CA GLU A 20 11.40 20.22 0.81
C GLU A 20 10.46 21.42 0.79
N PHE A 21 9.22 21.24 0.34
CA PHE A 21 8.30 22.34 0.02
C PHE A 21 7.04 22.42 0.90
N LEU A 22 6.56 21.29 1.45
CA LEU A 22 5.31 21.25 2.23
C LEU A 22 5.54 21.09 3.75
N CYS A 23 6.75 20.77 4.18
CA CYS A 23 7.07 20.56 5.58
C CYS A 23 7.19 21.90 6.35
N ILE A 24 6.23 22.16 7.24
CA ILE A 24 6.23 23.36 8.09
C ILE A 24 7.30 23.36 9.19
N ASN A 25 7.84 22.18 9.54
CA ASN A 25 8.86 22.01 10.58
C ASN A 25 10.27 21.86 9.99
N LYS A 26 10.50 22.32 8.75
CA LYS A 26 11.80 22.22 8.06
C LYS A 26 12.95 22.87 8.85
N ASP A 27 12.66 23.96 9.56
CA ASP A 27 13.65 24.71 10.34
C ASP A 27 14.01 24.04 11.69
N LYS A 28 13.23 23.04 12.12
CA LYS A 28 13.40 22.33 13.41
C LYS A 28 14.08 20.99 13.18
N ILE A 29 15.39 21.05 12.94
CA ILE A 29 16.22 19.90 12.58
C ILE A 29 16.18 18.83 13.70
N GLU A 30 16.06 19.23 14.96
CA GLU A 30 15.95 18.34 16.11
C GLU A 30 14.72 17.41 16.06
N LEU A 31 13.67 17.78 15.32
CA LEU A 31 12.45 17.00 15.20
C LEU A 31 12.52 15.90 14.13
N GLN A 32 13.49 15.96 13.21
CA GLN A 32 13.63 14.99 12.11
C GLN A 32 12.29 14.73 11.40
N CYS A 33 11.59 15.83 11.07
CA CYS A 33 10.19 15.79 10.65
C CYS A 33 10.01 15.19 9.25
N ASN A 34 10.84 15.57 8.29
CA ASN A 34 10.85 15.03 6.92
C ASN A 34 9.45 14.98 6.27
N GLY A 35 8.62 16.02 6.45
CA GLY A 35 7.27 16.05 5.87
C GLY A 35 6.17 15.31 6.66
N LYS A 36 6.49 14.64 7.78
CA LYS A 36 5.50 13.95 8.63
C LYS A 36 4.39 14.88 9.14
N CYS A 37 4.67 16.17 9.31
CA CYS A 37 3.66 17.16 9.69
C CYS A 37 2.55 17.32 8.63
N TYR A 38 2.92 17.29 7.35
CA TYR A 38 1.97 17.35 6.23
C TYR A 38 1.11 16.08 6.19
N LEU A 39 1.73 14.92 6.33
CA LEU A 39 1.01 13.64 6.41
C LEU A 39 -0.02 13.64 7.54
N MET A 40 0.38 14.10 8.73
CA MET A 40 -0.52 14.19 9.89
C MET A 40 -1.71 15.12 9.63
N GLN A 41 -1.49 16.25 8.96
CA GLN A 41 -2.56 17.16 8.59
C GLN A 41 -3.56 16.49 7.63
N ARG A 42 -3.08 15.82 6.57
CA ARG A 42 -3.96 15.10 5.62
C ARG A 42 -4.77 13.98 6.26
N LEU A 43 -4.18 13.28 7.23
CA LEU A 43 -4.88 12.24 7.99
C LEU A 43 -5.98 12.83 8.89
N SER A 44 -5.75 14.01 9.47
CA SER A 44 -6.77 14.72 10.26
C SER A 44 -7.91 15.24 9.37
N GLU A 45 -7.59 15.87 8.24
CA GLU A 45 -8.58 16.35 7.26
C GLU A 45 -9.51 15.22 6.78
N GLN A 46 -8.96 14.05 6.43
CA GLN A 46 -9.77 12.88 6.08
C GLN A 46 -10.71 12.41 7.20
N ASN A 47 -10.34 12.62 8.46
CA ASN A 47 -11.18 12.27 9.60
C ASN A 47 -12.26 13.33 9.88
N GLU A 48 -12.00 14.60 9.56
CA GLU A 48 -12.95 15.70 9.75
C GLU A 48 -13.99 15.80 8.62
N GLU A 49 -13.60 15.53 7.36
CA GLU A 49 -14.53 15.48 6.21
C GLU A 49 -15.61 14.40 6.35
N LYS A 50 -15.38 13.41 7.23
CA LYS A 50 -16.44 12.54 7.71
C LYS A 50 -17.38 13.35 8.59
N GLY A 51 -18.42 13.92 7.97
CA GLY A 51 -19.59 14.39 8.70
C GLY A 51 -19.99 13.35 9.76
N LYS A 52 -20.47 13.84 10.92
CA LYS A 52 -20.70 13.16 12.22
C LYS A 52 -21.34 11.75 12.23
N ASN A 53 -21.74 11.21 11.09
CA ASN A 53 -22.42 9.93 10.90
C ASN A 53 -21.54 8.79 10.35
N LEU A 54 -20.28 9.04 9.99
CA LEU A 54 -19.36 7.98 9.56
C LEU A 54 -18.43 7.60 10.72
N PRO A 55 -18.33 6.30 11.08
CA PRO A 55 -17.42 5.88 12.13
C PRO A 55 -15.99 6.32 11.84
N LYS A 56 -15.30 6.77 12.88
CA LYS A 56 -13.86 7.02 12.86
C LYS A 56 -13.20 5.73 12.37
N ILE A 57 -12.34 5.82 11.36
CA ILE A 57 -11.66 4.61 10.84
C ILE A 57 -10.48 4.40 11.78
N THR A 58 -10.62 3.42 12.66
CA THR A 58 -9.58 2.92 13.54
C THR A 58 -8.92 1.76 12.77
N LEU A 59 -7.61 1.84 12.51
CA LEU A 59 -6.91 0.79 11.73
C LEU A 59 -6.97 -0.55 12.47
N GLU A 60 -7.05 -0.50 13.79
CA GLU A 60 -7.21 -1.64 14.70
C GLU A 60 -8.53 -2.38 14.49
N GLU A 61 -9.57 -1.69 13.99
CA GLU A 61 -10.90 -2.25 13.70
C GLU A 61 -11.05 -2.61 12.21
N TYR A 62 -10.03 -2.34 11.39
CA TYR A 62 -10.09 -2.64 9.96
C TYR A 62 -9.94 -4.16 9.75
N PRO A 63 -10.85 -4.81 9.01
CA PRO A 63 -10.72 -6.24 8.75
C PRO A 63 -9.44 -6.49 7.95
N ILE A 64 -8.45 -7.09 8.60
CA ILE A 64 -7.25 -7.62 7.94
C ILE A 64 -7.70 -8.86 7.20
N GLY A 65 -8.17 -8.68 5.96
CA GLY A 65 -8.44 -9.79 5.06
C GLY A 65 -7.15 -10.53 4.72
N PHE A 66 -7.26 -11.81 4.38
CA PHE A 66 -6.13 -12.56 3.83
C PHE A 66 -5.69 -11.93 2.51
N ILE A 67 -4.53 -11.27 2.51
CA ILE A 67 -3.90 -10.76 1.30
C ILE A 67 -2.86 -11.79 0.87
N GLU A 68 -3.11 -12.45 -0.26
CA GLU A 68 -2.12 -13.28 -0.92
C GLU A 68 -1.42 -12.44 -1.98
N ILE A 69 -0.22 -11.93 -1.66
CA ILE A 69 0.63 -11.24 -2.65
C ILE A 69 1.26 -12.33 -3.52
N THR A 70 0.51 -12.79 -4.52
CA THR A 70 0.91 -13.90 -5.39
C THR A 70 2.09 -13.55 -6.29
N SER A 71 2.33 -12.26 -6.58
CA SER A 71 3.61 -11.77 -7.12
C SER A 71 3.69 -10.24 -7.11
N CYS A 72 4.88 -9.71 -6.86
CA CYS A 72 5.25 -8.33 -7.17
C CYS A 72 6.48 -8.38 -8.06
N SER A 73 6.31 -8.22 -9.37
CA SER A 73 7.44 -8.17 -10.30
C SER A 73 7.96 -6.74 -10.35
N SER A 74 9.13 -6.52 -9.75
CA SER A 74 9.96 -5.37 -10.12
C SER A 74 10.36 -5.59 -11.58
N GLY A 75 9.70 -4.89 -12.49
CA GLY A 75 10.03 -4.96 -13.91
C GLY A 75 11.47 -4.49 -14.11
N SER A 76 12.40 -5.44 -14.30
CA SER A 76 13.72 -5.12 -14.80
C SER A 76 13.53 -4.57 -16.21
N ARG A 77 13.80 -3.27 -16.40
CA ARG A 77 13.90 -2.69 -17.74
C ARG A 77 14.98 -3.47 -18.48
N THR A 78 14.57 -4.32 -19.42
CA THR A 78 15.50 -5.02 -20.32
C THR A 78 15.36 -4.36 -21.68
N ASP A 79 16.39 -3.61 -22.03
CA ASP A 79 16.52 -3.02 -23.35
C ASP A 79 17.31 -4.03 -24.19
N HIS A 80 16.62 -4.98 -24.84
CA HIS A 80 17.29 -5.96 -25.70
C HIS A 80 16.50 -6.29 -26.98
N SER A 81 17.22 -6.10 -28.08
CA SER A 81 16.94 -6.36 -29.50
C SER A 81 16.03 -7.55 -29.80
N LEU A 82 15.05 -7.32 -30.69
CA LEU A 82 14.16 -8.32 -31.29
C LEU A 82 14.95 -9.38 -32.08
N GLN A 83 15.21 -10.53 -31.46
CA GLN A 83 15.38 -11.78 -32.20
C GLN A 83 14.13 -12.62 -32.00
N HIS A 84 13.40 -12.86 -33.09
CA HIS A 84 12.27 -13.78 -33.11
C HIS A 84 12.79 -15.21 -32.92
N ILE A 85 12.83 -15.65 -31.67
CA ILE A 85 12.99 -17.06 -31.30
C ILE A 85 11.63 -17.53 -30.81
N PHE A 86 10.95 -18.36 -31.62
CA PHE A 86 9.75 -19.06 -31.16
C PHE A 86 10.16 -20.15 -30.18
N GLY A 87 10.34 -19.76 -28.91
CA GLY A 87 10.52 -20.68 -27.79
C GLY A 87 9.17 -21.06 -27.20
N TYR A 88 8.91 -22.36 -27.03
CA TYR A 88 7.81 -22.81 -26.18
C TYR A 88 8.19 -22.54 -24.72
N TYR A 89 7.59 -21.50 -24.14
CA TYR A 89 7.73 -21.19 -22.72
C TYR A 89 6.60 -21.87 -21.96
N ASN A 90 6.94 -22.91 -21.20
CA ASN A 90 5.99 -23.53 -20.30
C ASN A 90 5.89 -22.69 -19.03
N HIS A 91 4.81 -21.91 -18.92
CA HIS A 91 4.56 -21.04 -17.76
C HIS A 91 3.88 -21.77 -16.59
N TYR A 92 3.90 -23.10 -16.58
CA TYR A 92 3.33 -23.87 -15.48
C TYR A 92 4.13 -23.62 -14.21
N ASN A 93 3.44 -23.11 -13.19
CA ASN A 93 3.95 -23.05 -11.83
C ASN A 93 3.05 -23.95 -10.98
N TYR A 94 3.64 -24.96 -10.36
CA TYR A 94 2.92 -25.80 -9.41
C TYR A 94 2.69 -25.01 -8.13
N LEU A 95 1.46 -24.54 -7.94
CA LEU A 95 1.03 -23.87 -6.72
C LEU A 95 0.67 -24.94 -5.68
N PHE A 96 1.70 -25.45 -5.00
CA PHE A 96 1.48 -26.33 -3.86
C PHE A 96 0.86 -25.54 -2.71
N PHE A 97 -0.32 -25.96 -2.29
CA PHE A 97 -1.03 -25.35 -1.17
C PHE A 97 -1.36 -26.43 -0.14
N THR A 98 -0.92 -26.24 1.10
CA THR A 98 -1.08 -27.22 2.19
C THR A 98 -2.42 -27.14 2.89
N SER A 99 -3.15 -26.04 2.70
CA SER A 99 -4.46 -25.81 3.31
C SER A 99 -5.55 -26.19 2.32
N SER A 100 -6.40 -27.15 2.63
CA SER A 100 -7.59 -27.35 1.81
C SER A 100 -8.63 -26.36 2.28
N PHE A 101 -9.20 -25.52 1.39
CA PHE A 101 -10.36 -24.73 1.76
C PHE A 101 -11.55 -25.68 1.93
N HIS A 102 -11.70 -26.23 3.13
CA HIS A 102 -12.88 -26.99 3.52
C HIS A 102 -13.91 -26.04 4.12
N PRO A 103 -15.20 -26.22 3.80
CA PRO A 103 -16.27 -25.49 4.48
C PRO A 103 -16.15 -25.70 6.00
N PRO A 104 -16.49 -24.70 6.83
CA PRO A 104 -16.37 -24.82 8.27
C PRO A 104 -17.15 -26.05 8.75
N SER A 105 -16.47 -26.91 9.50
CA SER A 105 -17.09 -28.06 10.16
C SER A 105 -17.93 -27.55 11.33
N ILE A 106 -19.08 -26.95 11.04
CA ILE A 106 -20.13 -26.75 12.03
C ILE A 106 -20.89 -28.07 12.12
N PHE A 107 -20.56 -28.88 13.13
CA PHE A 107 -21.50 -29.84 13.69
C PHE A 107 -21.30 -29.93 15.21
N SER A 108 -22.34 -29.45 15.92
CA SER A 108 -22.74 -29.71 17.32
C SER A 108 -21.72 -29.59 18.44
#